data_AF-A0A2T2N010-F1
#
_entry.id   AF-A0A2T2N010-F1
#
_cell.length_a   1.000
_cell.length_b   1.000
_cell.length_c   1.000
_cell.angle_alpha   90.00
_cell.angle_beta   90.00
_cell.angle_gamma   90.00
#
_symmetry.space_group_name_H-M   'P 1'
#
loop_
_entity.id
_entity.type
_entity.pdbx_description
1 polymer ?
#
loop_
_entity_poly.entity_id
_entity_poly.type
_entity_poly.pdbx_seq_one_letter_code
_entity_poly.pdbx_strand_id
1 'polypeptide(L)'
;LLESDRLRRLIRHIPHPDTQRPSLIVLIGNTGKLRALRALFGLRRVRRCTTKRQVGEIHLHLDPSSAFTGRPILLAESDLPRHNLERTSSTPETCHETTRYPIERVDGDAQAETGIYTNLLFPFTDVFCFFATDVGGLEQVAHQLATWLRASPLSSISKSTLPSIVIAIDSITIQIEDEDEDKVRRAFLCMLPEEMTRRLLARVSAIDIIPLFPDGTMSIDARYRRLKECLMERSDQVRRNRQNTQMLFSATHLAALLRHASAHFAECTNRPFDVIKASRLHNPVPPDLHEHLSNFLQYIKSSDRLIKFAAPLIASTILLDNYPPGAHAFAPTAIFKALYQEFMHRVSEGRAIAFDDSNDVLLRSGFTAVIENSINRFFRDSYADNAQSAVDIHKSNLAAFRKQWLDIHSTNTCLCCLRRRPQYCLPCGHCICENCVVVFGVNCDEDPCTFEIRRCFLCHQAIPEPIVVRIRPPTAGVGVLCIDGGGTRGIVPLTMMKLIQDRLGSVPLQRCVTVSFGVSVGKLQHAGG
;
A
#
# COMPACT_ATOMS: atom_id res chain seq x y z
N LEU A 1 -5.45 18.18 9.59
CA LEU A 1 -4.58 17.19 10.26
C LEU A 1 -3.14 17.69 10.22
N LEU A 2 -2.43 17.65 11.34
CA LEU A 2 -0.98 17.88 11.38
C LEU A 2 -0.29 16.53 11.56
N GLU A 3 0.53 16.13 10.60
CA GLU A 3 1.32 14.91 10.66
C GLU A 3 2.81 15.27 10.79
N SER A 4 3.48 14.80 11.83
CA SER A 4 4.93 14.99 11.98
C SER A 4 5.73 13.88 11.28
N ASP A 5 7.00 14.13 10.99
CA ASP A 5 7.94 13.13 10.48
C ASP A 5 8.33 12.02 11.48
N ARG A 6 7.69 11.99 12.66
CA ARG A 6 8.00 11.10 13.77
C ARG A 6 8.01 9.63 13.37
N LEU A 7 7.00 9.15 12.64
CA LEU A 7 6.93 7.75 12.18
C LEU A 7 8.14 7.38 11.32
N ARG A 8 8.52 8.25 10.37
CA ARG A 8 9.70 8.03 9.52
C ARG A 8 10.97 7.99 10.35
N ARG A 9 11.10 8.87 11.35
CA ARG A 9 12.24 8.86 12.29
C ARG A 9 12.28 7.56 13.09
N LEU A 10 11.17 7.07 13.63
CA LEU A 10 11.13 5.81 14.38
C LEU A 10 11.54 4.63 13.53
N ILE A 11 11.08 4.58 12.27
CA ILE A 11 11.43 3.48 11.36
C ILE A 11 12.92 3.48 10.99
N ARG A 12 13.59 4.63 10.97
CA ARG A 12 15.06 4.69 10.83
C ARG A 12 15.82 4.04 12.00
N HIS A 13 15.18 3.83 13.16
CA HIS A 13 15.76 3.13 14.30
C HIS A 13 15.46 1.61 14.27
N ILE A 14 14.73 1.13 13.26
CA ILE A 14 14.47 -0.29 13.02
C ILE A 14 15.55 -0.78 12.05
N PRO A 15 16.36 -1.81 12.40
CA PRO A 15 17.55 -2.20 11.64
C PRO A 15 17.25 -2.79 10.25
N HIS A 16 16.14 -3.52 10.12
CA HIS A 16 15.71 -4.19 8.90
C HIS A 16 14.25 -3.87 8.58
N PRO A 17 13.93 -2.62 8.21
CA PRO A 17 12.55 -2.13 8.10
C PRO A 17 11.73 -2.82 7.01
N ASP A 18 12.39 -3.42 6.01
CA ASP A 18 11.72 -4.14 4.92
C ASP A 18 11.31 -5.57 5.30
N THR A 19 11.90 -6.16 6.34
CA THR A 19 11.61 -7.53 6.78
C THR A 19 10.91 -7.59 8.13
N GLN A 20 11.23 -6.67 9.05
CA GLN A 20 10.59 -6.57 10.36
C GLN A 20 9.15 -6.09 10.21
N ARG A 21 8.23 -6.77 10.90
CA ARG A 21 6.78 -6.53 10.78
C ARG A 21 6.25 -5.95 12.08
N PRO A 22 6.13 -4.63 12.22
CA PRO A 22 5.79 -4.01 13.49
C PRO A 22 4.34 -4.30 13.92
N SER A 23 4.08 -4.12 15.21
CA SER A 23 2.75 -4.08 15.83
C SER A 23 2.43 -2.67 16.25
N LEU A 24 1.18 -2.23 16.08
CA LEU A 24 0.72 -0.93 16.59
C LEU A 24 -0.29 -1.15 17.71
N ILE A 25 0.01 -0.65 18.90
CA ILE A 25 -0.90 -0.67 20.06
C ILE A 25 -1.23 0.78 20.40
N VAL A 26 -2.52 1.09 20.42
CA VAL A 26 -3.03 2.42 20.74
C VAL A 26 -3.55 2.42 22.18
N LEU A 27 -3.00 3.29 23.03
CA LEU A 27 -3.33 3.41 24.44
C LEU A 27 -4.04 4.74 24.67
N ILE A 28 -5.26 4.66 25.21
CA ILE A 28 -6.20 5.76 25.36
C ILE A 28 -6.53 5.95 26.84
N GLY A 29 -6.21 7.12 27.36
CA GLY A 29 -6.33 7.44 28.79
C GLY A 29 -5.45 8.63 29.13
N ASN A 30 -5.17 8.86 30.40
CA ASN A 30 -4.39 10.00 30.88
C ASN A 30 -3.38 9.51 31.94
N THR A 31 -3.72 9.64 33.22
CA THR A 31 -2.79 9.34 34.32
C THR A 31 -2.51 7.86 34.52
N GLY A 32 -3.54 7.01 34.49
CA GLY A 32 -3.41 5.56 34.58
C GLY A 32 -2.64 4.97 33.40
N LYS A 33 -2.94 5.45 32.20
CA LYS A 33 -2.20 5.13 30.96
C LYS A 33 -0.70 5.43 31.09
N LEU A 34 -0.34 6.63 31.56
CA LEU A 34 1.06 7.04 31.72
C LEU A 34 1.82 6.17 32.72
N ARG A 35 1.15 5.75 33.81
CA ARG A 35 1.73 4.80 34.78
C ARG A 35 1.95 3.43 34.15
N ALA A 36 0.95 2.92 33.42
CA ALA A 36 1.04 1.65 32.72
C ALA A 36 2.15 1.65 31.66
N LEU A 37 2.26 2.70 30.82
CA LEU A 37 3.31 2.82 29.80
C LEU A 37 4.73 2.71 30.37
N ARG A 38 4.97 3.33 31.53
CA ARG A 38 6.27 3.28 32.22
C ARG A 38 6.58 1.88 32.73
N ALA A 39 5.59 1.21 33.33
CA ALA A 39 5.72 -0.14 33.86
C ALA A 39 5.91 -1.18 32.74
N LEU A 40 5.07 -1.11 31.71
CA LEU A 40 4.95 -2.13 30.67
C LEU A 40 6.09 -2.09 29.66
N PHE A 41 6.52 -0.89 29.26
CA PHE A 41 7.42 -0.66 28.13
C PHE A 41 8.66 0.17 28.49
N GLY A 42 8.88 0.47 29.78
CA GLY A 42 10.10 1.13 30.24
C GLY A 42 10.29 2.55 29.68
N LEU A 43 9.23 3.22 29.23
CA LEU A 43 9.30 4.57 28.65
C LEU A 43 9.56 5.62 29.74
N ARG A 44 10.84 5.78 30.14
CA ARG A 44 11.31 6.60 31.27
C ARG A 44 11.27 8.12 31.03
N ARG A 45 11.13 8.57 29.78
CA ARG A 45 11.05 9.99 29.40
C ARG A 45 10.06 10.19 28.27
N VAL A 46 8.77 10.15 28.57
CA VAL A 46 7.88 11.07 27.87
C VAL A 46 8.27 12.42 28.44
N ARG A 47 9.08 13.21 27.71
CA ARG A 47 9.30 14.61 28.09
C ARG A 47 7.90 15.15 28.42
N ARG A 48 7.72 15.69 29.62
CA ARG A 48 6.75 16.78 29.79
C ARG A 48 7.23 17.81 28.76
N CYS A 49 6.76 17.73 27.52
CA CYS A 49 6.64 18.92 26.74
C CYS A 49 5.81 19.82 27.65
N THR A 50 6.47 20.84 28.16
CA THR A 50 5.93 21.86 29.05
C THR A 50 4.91 22.74 28.31
N THR A 51 4.66 22.45 27.03
CA THR A 51 3.49 22.87 26.28
C THR A 51 2.30 22.00 26.69
N LYS A 52 1.21 22.64 27.13
CA LYS A 52 -0.07 21.99 27.45
C LYS A 52 -0.41 20.99 26.33
N ARG A 53 -0.47 19.68 26.62
CA ARG A 53 -0.94 18.65 25.68
C ARG A 53 -2.30 19.08 25.14
N GLN A 54 -2.41 19.27 23.83
CA GLN A 54 -3.66 19.71 23.23
C GLN A 54 -4.59 18.51 23.00
N VAL A 55 -5.89 18.77 23.03
CA VAL A 55 -6.91 17.78 22.72
C VAL A 55 -6.73 17.27 21.29
N GLY A 56 -6.77 15.95 21.10
CA GLY A 56 -6.65 15.32 19.78
C GLY A 56 -5.22 15.04 19.29
N GLU A 57 -4.21 15.19 20.15
CA GLU A 57 -2.83 14.79 19.83
C GLU A 57 -2.60 13.28 20.02
N ILE A 58 -1.91 12.66 19.05
CA ILE A 58 -1.46 11.26 19.12
C ILE A 58 0.05 11.21 19.02
N HIS A 59 0.70 10.71 20.06
CA HIS A 59 2.16 10.61 20.15
C HIS A 59 2.63 9.19 19.89
N LEU A 60 3.57 9.03 18.95
CA LEU A 60 4.09 7.72 18.58
C LEU A 60 5.47 7.43 19.18
N HIS A 61 5.60 6.23 19.76
CA HIS A 61 6.79 5.71 20.40
C HIS A 61 7.14 4.33 19.85
N LEU A 62 8.43 3.99 19.89
CA LEU A 62 8.92 2.64 19.65
C LEU A 62 9.37 2.06 20.99
N ASP A 63 8.92 0.85 21.33
CA ASP A 63 9.47 0.12 22.48
C ASP A 63 10.93 -0.26 22.20
N PRO A 64 11.91 0.33 22.92
CA PRO A 64 13.32 0.09 22.66
C PRO A 64 13.73 -1.38 22.76
N SER A 65 13.06 -2.15 23.63
CA SER A 65 13.35 -3.57 23.82
C SER A 65 12.96 -4.44 22.63
N SER A 66 12.03 -3.94 21.81
CA SER A 66 11.49 -4.64 20.64
C SER A 66 12.16 -4.27 19.31
N ALA A 67 12.92 -3.17 19.26
CA ALA A 67 13.42 -2.56 18.02
C ALA A 67 14.25 -3.51 17.16
N PHE A 68 15.02 -4.41 17.80
CA PHE A 68 15.90 -5.39 17.13
C PHE A 68 15.25 -6.77 16.93
N THR A 69 13.98 -6.94 17.32
CA THR A 69 13.26 -8.20 17.15
C THR A 69 12.52 -8.23 15.81
N GLY A 70 12.08 -9.40 15.34
CA GLY A 70 11.22 -9.48 14.15
C GLY A 70 9.89 -8.71 14.25
N ARG A 71 9.49 -8.30 15.46
CA ARG A 71 8.26 -7.58 15.78
C ARG A 71 8.54 -6.32 16.62
N PRO A 72 8.95 -5.20 16.00
CA PRO A 72 9.00 -3.93 16.69
C PRO A 72 7.60 -3.51 17.18
N ILE A 73 7.48 -3.05 18.42
CA ILE A 73 6.20 -2.61 19.01
C ILE A 73 6.16 -1.08 18.96
N LEU A 74 5.23 -0.56 18.17
CA LEU A 74 4.87 0.84 18.09
C LEU A 74 3.72 1.13 19.06
N LEU A 75 3.89 2.14 19.89
CA LEU A 75 2.94 2.57 20.90
C LEU A 75 2.42 3.96 20.52
N ALA A 76 1.13 4.06 20.28
CA ALA A 76 0.43 5.32 20.06
C ALA A 76 -0.26 5.74 21.36
N GLU A 77 0.17 6.86 21.93
CA GLU A 77 -0.42 7.47 23.11
C GLU A 77 -1.44 8.52 22.68
N SER A 78 -2.67 8.43 23.19
CA SER A 78 -3.66 9.49 23.00
C SER A 78 -4.43 9.81 24.28
N ASP A 79 -4.83 11.08 24.42
CA ASP A 79 -5.73 11.57 25.45
C ASP A 79 -7.11 11.82 24.80
N LEU A 80 -8.21 11.32 25.40
CA LEU A 80 -9.54 11.57 24.85
C LEU A 80 -9.96 13.04 25.05
N PRO A 81 -10.69 13.64 24.10
CA PRO A 81 -11.25 14.98 24.24
C PRO A 81 -12.14 15.08 25.47
N ARG A 82 -11.80 15.97 26.42
CA ARG A 82 -12.75 16.40 27.45
C ARG A 82 -13.52 17.58 26.90
N HIS A 83 -14.85 17.52 26.96
CA HIS A 83 -15.81 18.38 26.25
C HIS A 83 -15.71 19.92 26.48
N ASN A 84 -14.74 20.44 27.24
CA ASN A 84 -14.70 21.83 27.71
C ASN A 84 -13.33 22.55 27.55
N LEU A 85 -12.42 22.09 26.69
CA LEU A 85 -11.13 22.77 26.46
C LEU A 85 -11.16 23.58 25.16
N GLU A 86 -10.96 24.90 25.29
CA GLU A 86 -10.85 25.83 24.16
C GLU A 86 -9.76 25.36 23.18
N ARG A 87 -10.16 25.23 21.91
CA ARG A 87 -9.29 24.88 20.79
C ARG A 87 -8.33 26.04 20.53
N THR A 88 -7.10 25.92 21.01
CA THR A 88 -6.02 26.81 20.59
C THR A 88 -5.33 26.21 19.37
N SER A 89 -5.20 27.00 18.30
CA SER A 89 -4.48 26.57 17.09
C SER A 89 -3.05 26.17 17.45
N SER A 90 -2.65 24.95 17.10
CA SER A 90 -1.28 24.48 17.29
C SER A 90 -0.30 25.31 16.47
N THR A 91 0.64 25.96 17.16
CA THR A 91 1.87 26.44 16.54
C THR A 91 2.71 25.21 16.19
N PRO A 92 3.17 25.06 14.94
CA PRO A 92 4.01 23.94 14.56
C PRO A 92 5.30 23.98 15.40
N GLU A 93 5.63 22.88 16.07
CA GLU A 93 6.90 22.78 16.78
C GLU A 93 8.05 22.84 15.75
N THR A 94 9.01 23.73 15.96
CA THR A 94 10.12 23.99 15.01
C THR A 94 11.15 22.86 14.93
N CYS A 95 11.05 21.83 15.78
CA CYS A 95 12.01 20.73 15.88
C CYS A 95 11.70 19.53 14.96
N HIS A 96 10.51 19.49 14.35
CA HIS A 96 10.06 18.40 13.49
C HIS A 96 9.44 18.91 12.19
N GLU A 97 9.75 18.25 11.07
CA GLU A 97 9.05 18.52 9.82
C GLU A 97 7.59 18.10 9.99
N THR A 98 6.67 19.00 9.66
CA THR A 98 5.23 18.80 9.85
C THR A 98 4.50 19.04 8.54
N THR A 99 3.77 18.02 8.07
CA THR A 99 2.87 18.12 6.93
C THR A 99 1.50 18.58 7.41
N ARG A 100 0.94 19.59 6.75
CA ARG A 100 -0.40 20.09 7.03
C ARG A 100 -1.36 19.59 5.97
N TYR A 101 -2.38 18.86 6.40
CA TYR A 101 -3.47 18.45 5.52
C TYR A 101 -4.74 19.24 5.88
N PRO A 102 -5.32 20.01 4.95
CA PRO A 102 -6.63 20.63 5.17
C PRO A 102 -7.69 19.52 5.24
N ILE A 103 -8.55 19.56 6.26
CA ILE A 103 -9.65 18.60 6.39
C ILE A 103 -10.88 19.23 5.73
N GLU A 104 -11.41 18.58 4.71
CA GLU A 104 -12.68 18.97 4.10
C GLU A 104 -13.81 18.66 5.09
N ARG A 105 -14.39 19.71 5.70
CA ARG A 105 -15.33 19.57 6.82
C ARG A 105 -16.68 19.05 6.33
N VAL A 106 -17.02 17.82 6.73
CA VAL A 106 -18.40 17.32 6.71
C VAL A 106 -18.84 17.20 8.18
N ASP A 107 -19.79 18.04 8.57
CA ASP A 107 -20.53 18.10 9.85
C ASP A 107 -19.77 17.82 11.17
N GLY A 108 -19.51 18.91 11.94
CA GLY A 108 -19.21 18.87 13.38
C GLY A 108 -17.77 18.48 13.76
N ASP A 109 -17.10 19.33 14.54
CA ASP A 109 -15.69 19.13 14.96
C ASP A 109 -15.44 17.81 15.73
N ALA A 110 -16.43 17.29 16.46
CA ALA A 110 -16.32 16.05 17.23
C ALA A 110 -16.21 14.78 16.36
N GLN A 111 -16.72 14.83 15.11
CA GLN A 111 -16.63 13.69 14.18
C GLN A 111 -15.21 13.54 13.61
N ALA A 112 -14.50 14.66 13.40
CA ALA A 112 -13.14 14.65 12.87
C ALA A 112 -12.12 14.04 13.85
N GLU A 113 -12.24 14.32 15.15
CA GLU A 113 -11.34 13.77 16.19
C GLU A 113 -11.54 12.26 16.36
N THR A 114 -12.81 11.83 16.35
CA THR A 114 -13.17 10.41 16.38
C THR A 114 -12.68 9.68 15.12
N GLY A 115 -12.75 10.34 13.96
CA GLY A 115 -12.33 9.80 12.68
C GLY A 115 -10.85 9.40 12.62
N ILE A 116 -9.99 10.00 13.44
CA ILE A 116 -8.57 9.62 13.52
C ILE A 116 -8.42 8.17 14.00
N TYR A 117 -9.21 7.74 14.99
CA TYR A 117 -9.15 6.37 15.47
C TYR A 117 -9.79 5.39 14.48
N THR A 118 -10.97 5.75 13.94
CA THR A 118 -11.80 4.82 13.17
C THR A 118 -11.43 4.74 11.69
N ASN A 119 -10.98 5.83 11.09
CA ASN A 119 -10.77 5.95 9.65
C ASN A 119 -9.28 6.04 9.30
N LEU A 120 -8.42 6.48 10.23
CA LEU A 120 -6.97 6.55 10.04
C LEU A 120 -6.20 5.41 10.72
N LEU A 121 -6.31 5.23 12.04
CA LEU A 121 -5.49 4.26 12.78
C LEU A 121 -6.02 2.83 12.75
N PHE A 122 -7.33 2.67 12.60
CA PHE A 122 -8.02 1.38 12.63
C PHE A 122 -7.41 0.30 11.71
N PRO A 123 -7.08 0.59 10.43
CA PRO A 123 -6.53 -0.42 9.52
C PRO A 123 -5.17 -0.98 9.94
N PHE A 124 -4.45 -0.27 10.82
CA PHE A 124 -3.07 -0.56 11.20
C PHE A 124 -2.92 -1.02 12.65
N THR A 125 -3.91 -0.74 13.50
CA THR A 125 -3.85 -1.02 14.94
C THR A 125 -4.13 -2.49 15.21
N ASP A 126 -3.32 -3.13 16.06
CA ASP A 126 -3.58 -4.48 16.55
C ASP A 126 -4.56 -4.44 17.73
N VAL A 127 -4.31 -3.53 18.69
CA VAL A 127 -5.10 -3.41 19.91
C VAL A 127 -5.34 -1.95 20.28
N PHE A 128 -6.59 -1.59 20.55
CA PHE A 128 -6.98 -0.36 21.24
C PHE A 128 -7.16 -0.67 22.72
N CYS A 129 -6.42 0.00 23.59
CA CYS A 129 -6.48 -0.18 25.02
C CYS A 129 -7.00 1.08 25.71
N PHE A 130 -8.15 0.96 26.38
CA PHE A 130 -8.79 2.06 27.12
C PHE A 130 -8.53 1.91 28.62
N PHE A 131 -8.09 2.98 29.27
CA PHE A 131 -8.04 3.06 30.73
C PHE A 131 -9.33 3.68 31.24
N ALA A 132 -10.30 2.86 31.64
CA ALA A 132 -11.66 3.32 31.92
C ALA A 132 -11.71 4.42 32.98
N THR A 133 -10.92 4.31 34.05
CA THR A 133 -10.82 5.33 35.11
C THR A 133 -10.35 6.69 34.60
N ASP A 134 -9.45 6.71 33.61
CA ASP A 134 -8.98 7.95 33.00
C ASP A 134 -10.04 8.60 32.08
N VAL A 135 -10.88 7.76 31.46
CA VAL A 135 -11.91 8.16 30.48
C VAL A 135 -13.21 8.61 31.16
N GLY A 136 -13.47 8.19 32.39
CA GLY A 136 -14.71 8.51 33.12
C GLY A 136 -15.60 7.29 33.39
N GLY A 137 -15.04 6.08 33.38
CA GLY A 137 -15.73 4.82 33.65
C GLY A 137 -16.11 4.05 32.39
N LEU A 138 -16.68 2.86 32.61
CA LEU A 138 -17.10 1.95 31.53
C LEU A 138 -18.20 2.55 30.65
N GLU A 139 -19.15 3.29 31.24
CA GLU A 139 -20.22 3.96 30.49
C GLU A 139 -19.68 4.98 29.49
N GLN A 140 -18.68 5.76 29.90
CA GLN A 140 -18.06 6.75 29.02
C GLN A 140 -17.26 6.08 27.90
N VAL A 141 -16.59 4.95 28.17
CA VAL A 141 -15.94 4.13 27.13
C VAL A 141 -16.99 3.59 26.13
N ALA A 142 -18.11 3.06 26.63
CA ALA A 142 -19.21 2.60 25.78
C ALA A 142 -19.76 3.74 24.89
N HIS A 143 -19.98 4.93 25.45
CA HIS A 143 -20.43 6.09 24.70
C HIS A 143 -19.45 6.52 23.59
N GLN A 144 -18.14 6.47 23.87
CA GLN A 144 -17.10 6.77 22.89
C GLN A 144 -17.10 5.74 21.75
N LEU A 145 -17.16 4.45 22.07
CA LEU A 145 -17.25 3.40 21.05
C LEU A 145 -18.55 3.52 20.23
N ALA A 146 -19.67 3.89 20.84
CA ALA A 146 -20.91 4.16 20.09
C ALA A 146 -20.73 5.32 19.11
N THR A 147 -19.99 6.37 19.49
CA THR A 147 -19.67 7.50 18.60
C THR A 147 -18.77 7.06 17.44
N TRP A 148 -17.75 6.24 17.71
CA TRP A 148 -16.89 5.65 16.69
C TRP A 148 -17.68 4.87 15.65
N LEU A 149 -18.66 4.08 16.10
CA LEU A 149 -19.47 3.25 15.22
C LEU A 149 -20.43 4.06 14.37
N ARG A 150 -20.98 5.17 14.88
CA ARG A 150 -21.87 6.06 14.13
C ARG A 150 -21.15 6.84 13.04
N ALA A 151 -19.96 7.36 13.35
CA ALA A 151 -19.19 8.20 12.44
C ALA A 151 -18.50 7.44 11.29
N SER A 152 -18.37 6.11 11.41
CA SER A 152 -17.57 5.33 10.47
C SER A 152 -18.43 4.57 9.44
N PRO A 153 -18.24 4.78 8.12
CA PRO A 153 -18.83 3.93 7.07
C PRO A 153 -18.37 2.48 7.22
N LEU A 154 -19.15 1.52 6.71
CA LEU A 154 -18.72 0.11 6.66
C LEU A 154 -17.50 -0.01 5.74
N SER A 155 -16.36 -0.36 6.31
CA SER A 155 -15.12 -0.58 5.55
C SER A 155 -15.17 -1.87 4.74
N SER A 156 -14.58 -1.87 3.54
CA SER A 156 -14.31 -3.07 2.72
C SER A 156 -13.25 -4.00 3.34
N ILE A 157 -12.76 -3.70 4.54
CA ILE A 157 -11.75 -4.46 5.27
C ILE A 157 -12.36 -5.82 5.68
N SER A 158 -11.67 -6.91 5.35
CA SER A 158 -12.05 -8.25 5.81
C SER A 158 -12.15 -8.29 7.32
N LYS A 159 -13.24 -8.89 7.85
CA LYS A 159 -13.49 -9.06 9.29
C LYS A 159 -12.30 -9.66 10.06
N SER A 160 -11.44 -10.43 9.39
CA SER A 160 -10.28 -11.06 10.01
C SER A 160 -9.16 -10.09 10.40
N THR A 161 -9.07 -8.89 9.82
CA THR A 161 -7.92 -7.96 10.04
C THR A 161 -8.20 -6.84 11.06
N LEU A 162 -9.36 -6.92 11.71
CA LEU A 162 -9.87 -5.92 12.63
C LEU A 162 -9.08 -5.90 13.95
N PRO A 163 -8.92 -4.73 14.59
CA PRO A 163 -8.26 -4.59 15.88
C PRO A 163 -9.06 -5.26 17.01
N SER A 164 -8.39 -5.57 18.11
CA SER A 164 -9.03 -5.95 19.37
C SER A 164 -9.17 -4.74 20.30
N ILE A 165 -10.15 -4.77 21.20
CA ILE A 165 -10.34 -3.76 22.24
C ILE A 165 -10.01 -4.38 23.60
N VAL A 166 -9.20 -3.71 24.39
CA VAL A 166 -8.91 -4.08 25.78
C VAL A 166 -9.29 -2.90 26.68
N ILE A 167 -10.04 -3.12 27.74
CA ILE A 167 -10.46 -2.08 28.67
C ILE A 167 -9.88 -2.40 30.05
N ALA A 168 -8.95 -1.58 30.51
CA ALA A 168 -8.39 -1.68 31.84
C ALA A 168 -9.28 -0.91 32.84
N ILE A 169 -9.73 -1.58 33.89
CA ILE A 169 -10.55 -1.01 34.97
C ILE A 169 -9.80 -1.14 36.30
N ASP A 170 -10.00 -0.21 37.23
CA ASP A 170 -9.46 -0.37 38.59
C ASP A 170 -10.42 -1.27 39.38
N SER A 171 -9.90 -2.24 40.13
CA SER A 171 -10.74 -3.17 40.90
C SER A 171 -11.57 -2.45 41.97
N ILE A 172 -11.21 -1.22 42.37
CA ILE A 172 -12.01 -0.39 43.28
C ILE A 172 -13.40 -0.07 42.71
N THR A 173 -13.55 -0.02 41.38
CA THR A 173 -14.85 0.25 40.71
C THR A 173 -15.80 -0.96 40.67
N ILE A 174 -15.34 -2.16 41.02
CA ILE A 174 -16.19 -3.37 41.09
C ILE A 174 -16.26 -3.78 42.57
N GLN A 175 -17.44 -3.71 43.17
CA GLN A 175 -17.67 -4.33 44.48
C GLN A 175 -17.42 -5.83 44.32
N ILE A 176 -16.42 -6.32 45.05
CA ILE A 176 -15.78 -7.62 44.91
C ILE A 176 -16.76 -8.73 45.31
N GLU A 177 -17.55 -9.22 44.36
CA GLU A 177 -18.21 -10.54 44.42
C GLU A 177 -18.20 -11.26 43.05
N ASP A 178 -18.04 -10.54 41.94
CA ASP A 178 -18.01 -11.12 40.59
C ASP A 178 -16.60 -11.13 39.99
N GLU A 179 -15.84 -12.20 40.26
CA GLU A 179 -14.54 -12.46 39.59
C GLU A 179 -14.69 -12.92 38.12
N ASP A 180 -15.92 -13.03 37.61
CA ASP A 180 -16.20 -13.46 36.24
C ASP A 180 -16.03 -12.30 35.24
N GLU A 181 -14.87 -12.23 34.59
CA GLU A 181 -14.57 -11.28 33.50
C GLU A 181 -15.64 -11.33 32.39
N ASP A 182 -16.22 -12.50 32.13
CA ASP A 182 -17.28 -12.63 31.14
C ASP A 182 -18.59 -11.98 31.60
N LYS A 183 -18.87 -11.97 32.91
CA LYS A 183 -20.03 -11.24 33.47
C LYS A 183 -19.86 -9.73 33.31
N VAL A 184 -18.67 -9.21 33.61
CA VAL A 184 -18.35 -7.78 33.43
C VAL A 184 -18.40 -7.40 31.95
N ARG A 185 -17.87 -8.25 31.07
CA ARG A 185 -17.96 -8.09 29.62
C ARG A 185 -19.41 -8.05 29.13
N ARG A 186 -20.25 -8.99 29.59
CA ARG A 186 -21.69 -9.00 29.26
C ARG A 186 -22.38 -7.72 29.74
N ALA A 187 -22.11 -7.29 30.97
CA ALA A 187 -22.64 -6.05 31.52
C ALA A 187 -22.24 -4.82 30.69
N PHE A 188 -20.97 -4.72 30.28
CA PHE A 188 -20.49 -3.66 29.39
C PHE A 188 -21.21 -3.66 28.03
N LEU A 189 -21.41 -4.83 27.41
CA LEU A 189 -22.13 -4.94 26.15
C LEU A 189 -23.61 -4.54 26.28
N CYS A 190 -24.21 -4.73 27.46
CA CYS A 190 -25.56 -4.24 27.77
C CYS A 190 -25.65 -2.71 27.94
N MET A 191 -24.52 -2.01 28.17
CA MET A 191 -24.49 -0.53 28.21
C MET A 191 -24.62 0.08 26.81
N LEU A 192 -24.41 -0.71 25.76
CA LEU A 192 -24.53 -0.29 24.36
C LEU A 192 -25.92 -0.64 23.81
N PRO A 193 -26.54 0.23 22.99
CA PRO A 193 -27.75 -0.15 22.25
C PRO A 193 -27.51 -1.40 21.40
N GLU A 194 -28.51 -2.28 21.29
CA GLU A 194 -28.36 -3.59 20.62
C GLU A 194 -27.77 -3.48 19.20
N GLU A 195 -28.23 -2.50 18.42
CA GLU A 195 -27.72 -2.20 17.08
C GLU A 195 -26.22 -1.83 17.09
N MET A 196 -25.78 -1.05 18.08
CA MET A 196 -24.38 -0.67 18.23
C MET A 196 -23.53 -1.86 18.68
N THR A 197 -24.05 -2.71 19.56
CA THR A 197 -23.38 -3.96 19.98
C THR A 197 -23.13 -4.87 18.78
N ARG A 198 -24.13 -5.08 17.92
CA ARG A 198 -23.97 -5.87 16.70
C ARG A 198 -22.93 -5.27 15.75
N ARG A 199 -22.94 -3.94 15.58
CA ARG A 199 -21.95 -3.22 14.77
C ARG A 199 -20.54 -3.29 15.34
N LEU A 200 -20.40 -3.22 16.67
CA LEU A 200 -19.12 -3.32 17.35
C LEU A 200 -18.50 -4.69 17.13
N LEU A 201 -19.25 -5.76 17.40
CA LEU A 201 -18.79 -7.14 17.22
C LEU A 201 -18.49 -7.48 15.76
N ALA A 202 -19.11 -6.77 14.81
CA ALA A 202 -18.77 -6.89 13.39
C ALA A 202 -17.48 -6.13 13.00
N ARG A 203 -16.97 -5.24 13.85
CA ARG A 203 -15.86 -4.32 13.57
C ARG A 203 -14.63 -4.52 14.46
N VAL A 204 -14.69 -5.37 15.48
CA VAL A 204 -13.51 -5.70 16.30
C VAL A 204 -13.33 -7.20 16.38
N SER A 205 -12.09 -7.65 16.52
CA SER A 205 -11.80 -9.09 16.64
C SER A 205 -12.19 -9.65 18.01
N ALA A 206 -12.02 -8.86 19.07
CA ALA A 206 -12.29 -9.25 20.44
C ALA A 206 -12.45 -8.01 21.32
N ILE A 207 -13.11 -8.19 22.48
CA ILE A 207 -13.25 -7.17 23.52
C ILE A 207 -12.92 -7.85 24.85
N ASP A 208 -11.95 -7.36 25.59
CA ASP A 208 -11.62 -7.87 26.93
C ASP A 208 -11.65 -6.75 27.95
N ILE A 209 -12.08 -7.07 29.16
CA ILE A 209 -12.10 -6.13 30.28
C ILE A 209 -11.20 -6.71 31.35
N ILE A 210 -10.11 -6.01 31.65
CA ILE A 210 -9.05 -6.48 32.56
C ILE A 210 -9.10 -5.64 33.84
N PRO A 211 -9.43 -6.25 34.99
CA PRO A 211 -9.32 -5.59 36.28
C PRO A 211 -7.85 -5.45 36.68
N LEU A 212 -7.48 -4.24 37.06
CA LEU A 212 -6.20 -3.90 37.67
C LEU A 212 -6.37 -3.91 39.18
N PHE A 213 -5.44 -4.55 39.89
CA PHE A 213 -5.41 -4.52 41.36
C PHE A 213 -5.31 -3.08 41.90
N PRO A 214 -5.73 -2.81 43.14
CA PRO A 214 -5.66 -1.47 43.73
C PRO A 214 -4.22 -0.96 43.80
N ASP A 215 -4.06 0.37 43.80
CA ASP A 215 -2.76 1.01 44.05
C ASP A 215 -2.21 0.57 45.42
N GLY A 216 -0.91 0.21 45.46
CA GLY A 216 -0.21 -0.14 46.69
C GLY A 216 -0.31 -1.61 47.14
N THR A 217 -1.17 -2.43 46.53
CA THR A 217 -1.30 -3.86 46.87
C THR A 217 -0.10 -4.70 46.43
N MET A 218 0.58 -4.30 45.36
CA MET A 218 1.72 -5.01 44.79
C MET A 218 2.67 -4.06 44.04
N SER A 219 3.80 -4.59 43.58
CA SER A 219 4.70 -3.81 42.71
C SER A 219 3.97 -3.33 41.45
N ILE A 220 4.38 -2.18 40.93
CA ILE A 220 3.82 -1.58 39.72
C ILE A 220 3.88 -2.56 38.54
N ASP A 221 4.99 -3.27 38.38
CA ASP A 221 5.17 -4.23 37.29
C ASP A 221 4.24 -5.45 37.45
N ALA A 222 4.04 -5.94 38.68
CA ALA A 222 3.10 -7.02 38.96
C ALA A 222 1.65 -6.61 38.67
N ARG A 223 1.28 -5.36 39.03
CA ARG A 223 -0.07 -4.83 38.80
C ARG A 223 -0.46 -4.85 37.32
N TYR A 224 0.47 -4.47 36.43
CA TYR A 224 0.19 -4.38 35.00
C TYR A 224 0.56 -5.64 34.21
N ARG A 225 1.10 -6.69 34.84
CA ARG A 225 1.52 -7.92 34.17
C ARG A 225 0.40 -8.56 33.36
N ARG A 226 -0.77 -8.77 33.98
CA ARG A 226 -1.95 -9.35 33.32
C ARG A 226 -2.42 -8.52 32.13
N LEU A 227 -2.40 -7.19 32.27
CA LEU A 227 -2.70 -6.28 31.16
C LEU A 227 -1.70 -6.46 30.02
N LYS A 228 -0.39 -6.56 30.31
CA LYS A 228 0.64 -6.80 29.29
C LYS A 228 0.38 -8.09 28.53
N GLU A 229 0.14 -9.18 29.26
CA GLU A 229 -0.10 -10.51 28.70
C GLU A 229 -1.31 -10.48 27.75
N CYS A 230 -2.43 -9.91 28.20
CA CYS A 230 -3.63 -9.75 27.38
C CYS A 230 -3.37 -8.90 26.12
N LEU A 231 -2.68 -7.76 26.25
CA LEU A 231 -2.33 -6.90 25.10
C LEU A 231 -1.47 -7.64 24.08
N MET A 232 -0.48 -8.41 24.54
CA MET A 232 0.40 -9.18 23.65
C MET A 232 -0.35 -10.33 22.98
N GLU A 233 -1.15 -11.09 23.73
CA GLU A 233 -1.96 -12.20 23.22
C GLU A 233 -2.96 -11.74 22.14
N ARG A 234 -3.69 -10.65 22.40
CA ARG A 234 -4.62 -10.09 21.40
C ARG A 234 -3.91 -9.53 20.19
N SER A 235 -2.76 -8.89 20.39
CA SER A 235 -1.92 -8.45 19.25
C SER A 235 -1.43 -9.66 18.45
N ASP A 236 -1.02 -10.76 19.07
CA ASP A 236 -0.63 -11.99 18.37
C ASP A 236 -1.78 -12.59 17.55
N GLN A 237 -3.00 -12.60 18.10
CA GLN A 237 -4.18 -13.06 17.38
C GLN A 237 -4.44 -12.20 16.12
N VAL A 238 -4.46 -10.88 16.26
CA VAL A 238 -4.71 -9.97 15.13
C VAL A 238 -3.61 -10.08 14.08
N ARG A 239 -2.35 -10.21 14.51
CA ARG A 239 -1.21 -10.43 13.60
C ARG A 239 -1.33 -11.73 12.83
N ARG A 240 -1.67 -12.84 13.49
CA ARG A 240 -1.89 -14.13 12.81
C ARG A 240 -2.97 -14.00 11.73
N ASN A 241 -4.07 -13.33 12.04
CA ASN A 241 -5.13 -13.11 11.06
C ASN A 241 -4.68 -12.21 9.90
N ARG A 242 -3.92 -11.15 10.18
CA ARG A 242 -3.31 -10.29 9.15
C ARG A 242 -2.30 -11.06 8.30
N GLN A 243 -1.52 -11.95 8.88
CA GLN A 243 -0.61 -12.81 8.13
C GLN A 243 -1.38 -13.77 7.19
N ASN A 244 -2.42 -14.42 7.70
CA ASN A 244 -3.26 -15.35 6.92
C ASN A 244 -4.01 -14.66 5.76
N THR A 245 -4.29 -13.36 5.88
CA THR A 245 -4.91 -12.56 4.83
C THR A 245 -3.92 -11.71 4.04
N GLN A 246 -2.62 -11.87 4.31
CA GLN A 246 -1.55 -11.13 3.65
C GLN A 246 -1.67 -9.61 3.77
N MET A 247 -2.06 -9.16 4.96
CA MET A 247 -2.22 -7.77 5.38
C MET A 247 -1.28 -7.40 6.54
N LEU A 248 -0.28 -8.25 6.83
CA LEU A 248 0.76 -7.97 7.82
C LEU A 248 1.96 -7.30 7.15
N PHE A 249 2.05 -5.98 7.31
CA PHE A 249 3.01 -5.12 6.62
C PHE A 249 4.41 -5.13 7.25
N SER A 250 5.43 -4.90 6.42
CA SER A 250 6.77 -4.51 6.89
C SER A 250 6.74 -3.11 7.54
N ALA A 251 7.79 -2.71 8.24
CA ALA A 251 7.87 -1.35 8.77
C ALA A 251 7.86 -0.31 7.65
N THR A 252 8.56 -0.57 6.54
CA THR A 252 8.57 0.30 5.35
C THR A 252 7.17 0.47 4.76
N HIS A 253 6.44 -0.64 4.56
CA HIS A 253 5.08 -0.60 3.99
C HIS A 253 4.10 0.06 4.96
N LEU A 254 4.19 -0.23 6.27
CA LEU A 254 3.36 0.42 7.29
C LEU A 254 3.53 1.95 7.26
N ALA A 255 4.77 2.44 7.18
CA ALA A 255 5.05 3.88 7.08
C ALA A 255 4.39 4.53 5.88
N ALA A 256 4.56 3.89 4.72
CA ALA A 256 4.05 4.40 3.46
C ALA A 256 2.52 4.44 3.48
N LEU A 257 1.89 3.33 3.89
CA LEU A 257 0.43 3.22 3.94
C LEU A 257 -0.20 4.13 4.99
N LEU A 258 0.40 4.31 6.18
CA LEU A 258 -0.16 5.21 7.20
C LEU A 258 -0.09 6.68 6.77
N ARG A 259 0.94 7.07 6.02
CA ARG A 259 1.04 8.39 5.39
C ARG A 259 0.00 8.58 4.29
N HIS A 260 -0.21 7.58 3.43
CA HIS A 260 -1.29 7.62 2.43
C HIS A 260 -2.67 7.68 3.10
N ALA A 261 -2.85 6.96 4.21
CA ALA A 261 -4.08 7.02 5.00
C ALA A 261 -4.29 8.40 5.63
N SER A 262 -3.22 9.08 6.07
CA SER A 262 -3.29 10.44 6.63
C SER A 262 -3.74 11.45 5.58
N ALA A 263 -3.18 11.37 4.37
CA ALA A 263 -3.61 12.20 3.24
C ALA A 263 -5.08 11.90 2.84
N HIS A 264 -5.42 10.62 2.68
CA HIS A 264 -6.79 10.19 2.35
C HIS A 264 -7.81 10.63 3.40
N PHE A 265 -7.49 10.52 4.69
CA PHE A 265 -8.36 10.94 5.78
C PHE A 265 -8.69 12.43 5.72
N ALA A 266 -7.74 13.26 5.28
CA ALA A 266 -7.94 14.70 5.15
C ALA A 266 -8.84 15.07 3.97
N GLU A 267 -8.73 14.32 2.87
CA GLU A 267 -9.55 14.52 1.65
C GLU A 267 -10.93 13.86 1.75
N CYS A 268 -11.07 12.75 2.47
CA CYS A 268 -12.28 11.93 2.48
C CYS A 268 -12.50 11.28 3.85
N THR A 269 -13.25 11.96 4.73
CA THR A 269 -13.61 11.44 6.05
C THR A 269 -14.69 10.34 5.99
N ASN A 270 -15.53 10.35 4.95
CA ASN A 270 -16.71 9.47 4.82
C ASN A 270 -16.47 8.24 3.94
N ARG A 271 -15.23 7.94 3.54
CA ARG A 271 -14.89 6.71 2.79
C ARG A 271 -13.84 5.91 3.56
N PRO A 272 -13.91 4.56 3.53
CA PRO A 272 -12.89 3.74 4.16
C PRO A 272 -11.58 3.79 3.35
N PHE A 273 -10.45 3.80 4.05
CA PHE A 273 -9.14 3.70 3.42
C PHE A 273 -8.92 2.30 2.83
N ASP A 274 -8.64 2.23 1.52
CA ASP A 274 -8.32 0.99 0.80
C ASP A 274 -6.81 0.88 0.62
N VAL A 275 -6.17 0.01 1.41
CA VAL A 275 -4.71 -0.19 1.38
C VAL A 275 -4.21 -0.72 0.04
N ILE A 276 -5.03 -1.49 -0.69
CA ILE A 276 -4.64 -2.07 -1.98
C ILE A 276 -4.60 -0.95 -3.01
N LYS A 277 -5.66 -0.14 -3.10
CA LYS A 277 -5.67 1.04 -3.99
C LYS A 277 -4.58 2.03 -3.63
N ALA A 278 -4.36 2.30 -2.33
CA ALA A 278 -3.31 3.19 -1.87
C ALA A 278 -1.91 2.70 -2.26
N SER A 279 -1.66 1.38 -2.21
CA SER A 279 -0.37 0.81 -2.64
C SER A 279 -0.07 1.02 -4.14
N ARG A 280 -1.09 1.37 -4.93
CA ARG A 280 -1.00 1.61 -6.38
C ARG A 280 -0.95 3.09 -6.75
N LEU A 281 -0.87 4.02 -5.80
CA LEU A 281 -0.89 5.47 -6.08
C LEU A 281 0.14 5.90 -7.13
N HIS A 282 1.36 5.37 -7.06
CA HIS A 282 2.46 5.70 -7.97
C HIS A 282 2.58 4.77 -9.18
N ASN A 283 1.72 3.75 -9.27
CA ASN A 283 1.66 2.82 -10.40
C ASN A 283 0.20 2.34 -10.59
N PRO A 284 -0.73 3.23 -10.98
CA PRO A 284 -2.13 2.88 -11.09
C PRO A 284 -2.37 1.85 -12.20
N VAL A 285 -3.50 1.15 -12.14
CA VAL A 285 -3.98 0.37 -13.29
C VAL A 285 -4.34 1.35 -14.41
N PRO A 286 -3.86 1.15 -15.65
CA PRO A 286 -4.15 2.05 -16.76
C PRO A 286 -5.67 2.16 -16.99
N PRO A 287 -6.22 3.38 -17.16
CA PRO A 287 -7.67 3.56 -17.34
C PRO A 287 -8.19 2.92 -18.64
N ASP A 288 -7.32 2.80 -19.64
CA ASP A 288 -7.53 2.15 -20.93
C ASP A 288 -7.27 0.63 -20.92
N LEU A 289 -7.08 0.01 -19.75
CA LEU A 289 -6.88 -1.45 -19.65
C LEU A 289 -7.99 -2.24 -20.35
N HIS A 290 -9.25 -1.81 -20.23
CA HIS A 290 -10.37 -2.47 -20.89
C HIS A 290 -10.21 -2.51 -22.42
N GLU A 291 -9.70 -1.43 -23.04
CA GLU A 291 -9.44 -1.37 -24.48
C GLU A 291 -8.34 -2.36 -24.88
N HIS A 292 -7.25 -2.42 -24.10
CA HIS A 292 -6.18 -3.38 -24.33
C HIS A 292 -6.64 -4.84 -24.23
N LEU A 293 -7.50 -5.14 -23.25
CA LEU A 293 -8.09 -6.47 -23.08
C LEU A 293 -9.04 -6.81 -24.23
N SER A 294 -9.92 -5.88 -24.63
CA SER A 294 -10.82 -6.08 -25.79
C SER A 294 -10.04 -6.32 -27.09
N ASN A 295 -8.99 -5.53 -27.34
CA ASN A 295 -8.09 -5.68 -28.48
C ASN A 295 -7.38 -7.04 -28.50
N PHE A 296 -7.18 -7.69 -27.35
CA PHE A 296 -6.63 -9.04 -27.28
C PHE A 296 -7.71 -10.11 -27.43
N LEU A 297 -8.86 -9.94 -26.77
CA LEU A 297 -9.94 -10.94 -26.80
C LEU A 297 -10.59 -11.07 -28.18
N GLN A 298 -10.51 -10.07 -29.07
CA GLN A 298 -11.00 -10.20 -30.46
C GLN A 298 -10.35 -11.36 -31.24
N TYR A 299 -9.14 -11.79 -30.84
CA TYR A 299 -8.44 -12.94 -31.45
C TYR A 299 -8.87 -14.29 -30.87
N ILE A 300 -9.73 -14.29 -29.84
CA ILE A 300 -10.14 -15.49 -29.12
C ILE A 300 -11.51 -15.93 -29.63
N LYS A 301 -11.50 -16.96 -30.46
CA LYS A 301 -12.68 -17.42 -31.21
C LYS A 301 -13.37 -18.66 -30.65
N SER A 302 -12.92 -19.20 -29.52
CA SER A 302 -13.57 -20.33 -28.86
C SER A 302 -13.41 -20.30 -27.35
N SER A 303 -14.35 -20.97 -26.66
CA SER A 303 -14.37 -21.16 -25.20
C SER A 303 -13.07 -21.83 -24.71
N ASP A 304 -12.60 -22.85 -25.42
CA ASP A 304 -11.37 -23.58 -25.12
C ASP A 304 -10.14 -22.68 -25.16
N ARG A 305 -10.00 -21.85 -26.22
CA ARG A 305 -8.90 -20.87 -26.32
C ARG A 305 -8.99 -19.81 -25.23
N LEU A 306 -10.20 -19.39 -24.84
CA LEU A 306 -10.36 -18.44 -23.76
C LEU A 306 -9.85 -19.04 -22.43
N ILE A 307 -10.27 -20.26 -22.10
CA ILE A 307 -9.95 -20.92 -20.84
C ILE A 307 -8.47 -21.34 -20.77
N LYS A 308 -7.93 -21.92 -21.85
CA LYS A 308 -6.59 -22.52 -21.85
C LYS A 308 -5.47 -21.56 -22.25
N PHE A 309 -5.79 -20.46 -22.94
CA PHE A 309 -4.79 -19.49 -23.42
C PHE A 309 -5.04 -18.08 -22.89
N ALA A 310 -6.20 -17.48 -23.17
CA ALA A 310 -6.45 -16.07 -22.85
C ALA A 310 -6.46 -15.79 -21.33
N ALA A 311 -7.19 -16.60 -20.56
CA ALA A 311 -7.32 -16.40 -19.12
C ALA A 311 -5.99 -16.61 -18.36
N PRO A 312 -5.19 -17.67 -18.63
CA PRO A 312 -3.85 -17.79 -18.07
C PRO A 312 -2.92 -16.65 -18.46
N LEU A 313 -3.01 -16.14 -19.70
CA LEU A 313 -2.24 -14.98 -20.11
C LEU A 313 -2.61 -13.74 -19.31
N ILE A 314 -3.90 -13.36 -19.27
CA ILE A 314 -4.41 -12.22 -18.50
C ILE A 314 -4.04 -12.36 -17.02
N ALA A 315 -4.16 -13.55 -16.46
CA ALA A 315 -3.78 -13.80 -15.08
C ALA A 315 -2.29 -13.55 -14.82
N SER A 316 -1.41 -14.00 -15.72
CA SER A 316 0.03 -13.79 -15.60
C SER A 316 0.43 -12.31 -15.77
N THR A 317 -0.29 -11.53 -16.59
CA THR A 317 -0.03 -10.08 -16.71
C THR A 317 -0.49 -9.31 -15.48
N ILE A 318 -1.59 -9.73 -14.84
CA ILE A 318 -2.04 -9.18 -13.55
C ILE A 318 -1.03 -9.52 -12.44
N LEU A 319 -0.51 -10.75 -12.42
CA LEU A 319 0.55 -11.14 -11.48
C LEU A 319 1.80 -10.25 -11.67
N LEU A 320 2.28 -10.13 -12.91
CA LEU A 320 3.43 -9.29 -13.26
C LEU A 320 3.25 -7.83 -12.79
N ASP A 321 2.04 -7.29 -12.91
CA ASP A 321 1.75 -5.92 -12.50
C ASP A 321 1.79 -5.70 -10.98
N ASN A 322 1.30 -6.67 -10.20
CA ASN A 322 1.07 -6.48 -8.77
C ASN A 322 2.19 -6.96 -7.86
N TYR A 323 3.08 -7.83 -8.36
CA TYR A 323 4.17 -8.40 -7.57
C TYR A 323 5.57 -8.07 -8.14
N PRO A 324 5.90 -6.79 -8.42
CA PRO A 324 7.27 -6.40 -8.70
C PRO A 324 8.16 -6.49 -7.44
N PRO A 325 9.50 -6.47 -7.58
CA PRO A 325 10.41 -6.48 -6.43
C PRO A 325 10.09 -5.37 -5.41
N GLY A 326 10.07 -5.73 -4.12
CA GLY A 326 9.79 -4.80 -3.02
C GLY A 326 8.30 -4.48 -2.79
N ALA A 327 7.38 -4.94 -3.65
CA ALA A 327 5.96 -4.79 -3.42
C ALA A 327 5.47 -5.64 -2.24
N HIS A 328 4.45 -5.16 -1.52
CA HIS A 328 3.76 -5.97 -0.52
C HIS A 328 2.92 -7.04 -1.21
N ALA A 329 3.08 -8.28 -0.77
CA ALA A 329 2.42 -9.44 -1.35
C ALA A 329 0.97 -9.59 -0.87
N PHE A 330 0.07 -8.72 -1.33
CA PHE A 330 -1.37 -8.84 -1.04
C PHE A 330 -1.96 -10.13 -1.61
N ALA A 331 -3.12 -10.56 -1.08
CA ALA A 331 -3.82 -11.71 -1.62
C ALA A 331 -4.32 -11.48 -3.06
N PRO A 332 -4.09 -12.41 -4.00
CA PRO A 332 -4.52 -12.27 -5.40
C PRO A 332 -6.00 -11.97 -5.57
N THR A 333 -6.86 -12.66 -4.82
CA THR A 333 -8.31 -12.45 -4.83
C THR A 333 -8.69 -11.03 -4.38
N ALA A 334 -8.00 -10.49 -3.38
CA ALA A 334 -8.26 -9.14 -2.89
C ALA A 334 -7.82 -8.09 -3.92
N ILE A 335 -6.63 -8.27 -4.52
CA ILE A 335 -6.14 -7.44 -5.63
C ILE A 335 -7.11 -7.45 -6.80
N PHE A 336 -7.51 -8.64 -7.25
CA PHE A 336 -8.37 -8.80 -8.42
C PHE A 336 -9.71 -8.07 -8.23
N LYS A 337 -10.36 -8.26 -7.08
CA LYS A 337 -11.61 -7.58 -6.73
C LYS A 337 -11.45 -6.07 -6.64
N ALA A 338 -10.36 -5.59 -6.01
CA ALA A 338 -10.15 -4.16 -5.77
C ALA A 338 -9.75 -3.39 -7.03
N LEU A 339 -9.02 -4.02 -7.95
CA LEU A 339 -8.32 -3.33 -9.05
C LEU A 339 -8.73 -3.77 -10.47
N TYR A 340 -9.16 -5.02 -10.68
CA TYR A 340 -9.32 -5.58 -12.04
C TYR A 340 -10.74 -6.05 -12.37
N GLN A 341 -11.56 -6.39 -11.37
CA GLN A 341 -12.89 -6.95 -11.57
C GLN A 341 -13.78 -6.05 -12.44
N GLU A 342 -13.75 -4.73 -12.22
CA GLU A 342 -14.54 -3.79 -13.00
C GLU A 342 -14.13 -3.80 -14.49
N PHE A 343 -12.83 -3.88 -14.78
CA PHE A 343 -12.36 -3.99 -16.17
C PHE A 343 -12.83 -5.28 -16.83
N MET A 344 -12.82 -6.41 -16.13
CA MET A 344 -13.35 -7.67 -16.67
C MET A 344 -14.86 -7.60 -16.94
N HIS A 345 -15.61 -6.88 -16.10
CA HIS A 345 -17.03 -6.62 -16.33
C HIS A 345 -17.28 -5.74 -17.55
N ARG A 346 -16.45 -4.72 -17.79
CA ARG A 346 -16.53 -3.89 -18.99
C ARG A 346 -16.16 -4.64 -20.27
N VAL A 347 -15.18 -5.52 -20.21
CA VAL A 347 -14.75 -6.31 -21.38
C VAL A 347 -15.78 -7.40 -21.76
N SER A 348 -16.56 -7.86 -20.78
CA SER A 348 -17.67 -8.79 -20.99
C SER A 348 -19.01 -8.08 -20.83
N GLU A 349 -19.29 -7.06 -21.65
CA GLU A 349 -20.53 -6.25 -21.54
C GLU A 349 -21.81 -7.09 -21.59
N GLY A 350 -21.84 -8.12 -22.43
CA GLY A 350 -22.84 -9.18 -22.37
C GLY A 350 -22.69 -9.99 -21.08
N ARG A 351 -23.78 -10.44 -20.46
CA ARG A 351 -23.70 -11.38 -19.31
C ARG A 351 -22.95 -12.67 -19.67
N ALA A 352 -22.67 -12.89 -20.95
CA ALA A 352 -21.80 -13.92 -21.46
C ALA A 352 -20.97 -13.45 -22.67
N ILE A 353 -19.87 -14.16 -22.92
CA ILE A 353 -19.02 -14.03 -24.10
C ILE A 353 -19.46 -15.12 -25.08
N ALA A 354 -19.95 -14.71 -26.25
CA ALA A 354 -20.23 -15.59 -27.37
C ALA A 354 -19.00 -15.68 -28.27
N PHE A 355 -18.83 -16.82 -28.95
CA PHE A 355 -17.68 -17.09 -29.79
C PHE A 355 -18.11 -17.28 -31.25
N ASP A 356 -17.31 -16.77 -32.19
CA ASP A 356 -17.65 -16.85 -33.62
C ASP A 356 -17.51 -18.27 -34.17
N ASP A 357 -16.53 -19.05 -33.67
CA ASP A 357 -16.19 -20.37 -34.21
C ASP A 357 -16.87 -21.53 -33.44
N SER A 358 -17.62 -21.25 -32.37
CA SER A 358 -18.40 -22.26 -31.65
C SER A 358 -19.71 -21.70 -31.09
N ASN A 359 -20.75 -22.53 -31.03
CA ASN A 359 -22.02 -22.19 -30.34
C ASN A 359 -21.87 -22.14 -28.81
N ASP A 360 -20.63 -22.17 -28.30
CA ASP A 360 -20.38 -22.09 -26.86
C ASP A 360 -20.56 -20.65 -26.39
N VAL A 361 -21.00 -20.53 -25.15
CA VAL A 361 -21.16 -19.26 -24.48
C VAL A 361 -20.55 -19.37 -23.10
N LEU A 362 -19.63 -18.47 -22.74
CA LEU A 362 -19.04 -18.43 -21.41
C LEU A 362 -19.64 -17.29 -20.60
N LEU A 363 -20.30 -17.61 -19.49
CA LEU A 363 -20.82 -16.60 -18.58
C LEU A 363 -19.69 -15.71 -18.04
N ARG A 364 -19.99 -14.43 -17.83
CA ARG A 364 -19.09 -13.45 -17.21
C ARG A 364 -18.49 -13.94 -15.89
N SER A 365 -19.30 -14.60 -15.05
CA SER A 365 -18.85 -15.19 -13.79
C SER A 365 -17.82 -16.31 -14.01
N GLY A 366 -18.05 -17.16 -15.03
CA GLY A 366 -17.11 -18.21 -15.44
C GLY A 366 -15.78 -17.62 -15.93
N PHE A 367 -15.83 -16.63 -16.82
CA PHE A 367 -14.62 -15.93 -17.31
C PHE A 367 -13.80 -15.34 -16.16
N THR A 368 -14.47 -14.62 -15.26
CA THR A 368 -13.86 -13.98 -14.09
C THR A 368 -13.22 -15.02 -13.16
N ALA A 369 -13.94 -16.13 -12.90
CA ALA A 369 -13.46 -17.20 -12.03
C ALA A 369 -12.22 -17.92 -12.61
N VAL A 370 -12.17 -18.15 -13.92
CA VAL A 370 -11.01 -18.80 -14.56
C VAL A 370 -9.76 -17.92 -14.46
N ILE A 371 -9.90 -16.60 -14.64
CA ILE A 371 -8.80 -15.65 -14.42
C ILE A 371 -8.37 -15.68 -12.95
N GLU A 372 -9.29 -15.52 -12.01
CA GLU A 372 -8.97 -15.49 -10.58
C GLU A 372 -8.29 -16.79 -10.11
N ASN A 373 -8.77 -17.95 -10.56
CA ASN A 373 -8.14 -19.25 -10.29
C ASN A 373 -6.73 -19.33 -10.87
N SER A 374 -6.52 -18.80 -12.06
CA SER A 374 -5.20 -18.77 -12.71
C SER A 374 -4.23 -17.85 -11.97
N ILE A 375 -4.67 -16.67 -11.51
CA ILE A 375 -3.83 -15.76 -10.71
C ILE A 375 -3.44 -16.44 -9.40
N ASN A 376 -4.39 -17.06 -8.70
CA ASN A 376 -4.12 -17.76 -7.45
C ASN A 376 -3.15 -18.94 -7.63
N ARG A 377 -3.25 -19.68 -8.74
CA ARG A 377 -2.29 -20.74 -9.09
C ARG A 377 -0.88 -20.17 -9.25
N PHE A 378 -0.70 -19.18 -10.12
CA PHE A 378 0.60 -18.56 -10.35
C PHE A 378 1.17 -17.91 -9.08
N PHE A 379 0.31 -17.31 -8.26
CA PHE A 379 0.75 -16.77 -6.98
C PHE A 379 1.31 -17.87 -6.08
N ARG A 380 0.63 -19.02 -5.92
CA ARG A 380 1.17 -20.14 -5.15
C ARG A 380 2.52 -20.62 -5.70
N ASP A 381 2.65 -20.69 -7.03
CA ASP A 381 3.89 -21.10 -7.69
C ASP A 381 5.06 -20.13 -7.36
N SER A 382 4.78 -18.83 -7.17
CA SER A 382 5.80 -17.82 -6.78
C SER A 382 6.31 -17.93 -5.34
N TYR A 383 5.63 -18.70 -4.46
CA TYR A 383 6.02 -18.89 -3.06
C TYR A 383 6.29 -20.36 -2.69
N ALA A 384 6.36 -21.25 -3.67
CA ALA A 384 6.77 -22.65 -3.47
C ALA A 384 8.29 -22.77 -3.23
N ASP A 385 8.79 -23.96 -2.88
CA ASP A 385 10.21 -24.21 -2.55
C ASP A 385 11.19 -23.84 -3.68
N ASN A 386 10.72 -23.76 -4.93
CA ASN A 386 11.43 -23.23 -6.10
C ASN A 386 10.82 -21.90 -6.56
N ALA A 387 10.65 -20.95 -5.63
CA ALA A 387 9.97 -19.67 -5.84
C ALA A 387 10.47 -18.96 -7.10
N GLN A 388 9.58 -18.83 -8.10
CA GLN A 388 9.83 -18.06 -9.31
C GLN A 388 9.34 -16.63 -9.12
N SER A 389 10.08 -15.65 -9.64
CA SER A 389 9.58 -14.28 -9.65
C SER A 389 8.34 -14.16 -10.53
N ALA A 390 7.51 -13.14 -10.31
CA ALA A 390 6.36 -12.87 -11.17
C ALA A 390 6.76 -12.68 -12.65
N VAL A 391 7.98 -12.17 -12.88
CA VAL A 391 8.59 -12.05 -14.22
C VAL A 391 8.86 -13.42 -14.82
N ASP A 392 9.44 -14.35 -14.07
CA ASP A 392 9.81 -15.70 -14.57
C ASP A 392 8.57 -16.56 -14.86
N ILE A 393 7.55 -16.47 -14.01
CA ILE A 393 6.26 -17.12 -14.23
C ILE A 393 5.61 -16.60 -15.50
N HIS A 394 5.58 -15.27 -15.67
CA HIS A 394 5.01 -14.66 -16.86
C HIS A 394 5.81 -15.00 -18.13
N LYS A 395 7.15 -14.97 -18.09
CA LYS A 395 8.04 -15.42 -19.18
C LYS A 395 7.74 -16.86 -19.58
N SER A 396 7.61 -17.76 -18.60
CA SER A 396 7.31 -19.17 -18.81
C SER A 396 5.93 -19.38 -19.44
N ASN A 397 4.94 -18.60 -18.99
CA ASN A 397 3.59 -18.63 -19.54
C ASN A 397 3.54 -18.12 -21.00
N LEU A 398 4.26 -17.04 -21.32
CA LEU A 398 4.40 -16.57 -22.71
C LEU A 398 5.02 -17.64 -23.61
N ALA A 399 6.11 -18.26 -23.14
CA ALA A 399 6.83 -19.31 -23.86
C ALA A 399 5.96 -20.55 -24.13
N ALA A 400 5.09 -20.92 -23.19
CA ALA A 400 4.14 -22.02 -23.34
C ALA A 400 3.17 -21.81 -24.51
N PHE A 401 2.90 -20.55 -24.89
CA PHE A 401 2.01 -20.18 -25.97
C PHE A 401 2.71 -19.71 -27.25
N ARG A 402 4.01 -20.02 -27.40
CA ARG A 402 4.83 -19.63 -28.57
C ARG A 402 4.19 -19.91 -29.93
N LYS A 403 3.44 -21.01 -30.06
CA LYS A 403 2.78 -21.40 -31.32
C LYS A 403 1.60 -20.49 -31.62
N GLN A 404 0.78 -20.20 -30.61
CA GLN A 404 -0.39 -19.32 -30.71
C GLN A 404 0.01 -17.89 -31.07
N TRP A 405 1.20 -17.45 -30.65
CA TRP A 405 1.71 -16.13 -30.98
C TRP A 405 2.08 -15.93 -32.45
N LEU A 406 2.27 -17.01 -33.22
CA LEU A 406 2.57 -16.89 -34.66
C LEU A 406 1.42 -16.27 -35.46
N ASP A 407 0.18 -16.42 -34.98
CA ASP A 407 -1.01 -15.95 -35.68
C ASP A 407 -1.59 -14.65 -35.09
N ILE A 408 -0.99 -14.11 -34.02
CA ILE A 408 -1.53 -12.96 -33.28
C ILE A 408 -0.51 -11.83 -33.25
N HIS A 409 -0.89 -10.70 -33.86
CA HIS A 409 -0.08 -9.49 -33.92
C HIS A 409 -0.93 -8.27 -33.59
N SER A 410 -0.37 -7.31 -32.85
CA SER A 410 -1.05 -6.06 -32.54
C SER A 410 -0.05 -4.90 -32.48
N THR A 411 -0.43 -3.79 -33.12
CA THR A 411 0.30 -2.50 -33.05
C THR A 411 -0.35 -1.51 -32.07
N ASN A 412 -1.53 -1.85 -31.54
CA ASN A 412 -2.27 -1.02 -30.58
C ASN A 412 -2.11 -1.50 -29.14
N THR A 413 -1.91 -2.81 -28.93
CA THR A 413 -1.72 -3.40 -27.61
C THR A 413 -0.43 -4.22 -27.59
N CYS A 414 0.44 -3.94 -26.62
CA CYS A 414 1.59 -4.78 -26.34
C CYS A 414 1.11 -6.11 -25.78
N LEU A 415 1.02 -7.15 -26.61
CA LEU A 415 0.51 -8.48 -26.26
C LEU A 415 1.30 -9.18 -25.15
N CYS A 416 2.53 -8.72 -24.88
CA CYS A 416 3.34 -9.17 -23.76
C CYS A 416 2.74 -8.75 -22.40
N CYS A 417 2.32 -7.49 -22.22
CA CYS A 417 1.80 -7.02 -20.93
C CYS A 417 0.28 -6.77 -20.90
N LEU A 418 -0.38 -6.70 -22.07
CA LEU A 418 -1.80 -6.38 -22.23
C LEU A 418 -2.24 -5.04 -21.58
N ARG A 419 -1.31 -4.08 -21.48
CA ARG A 419 -1.51 -2.87 -20.66
C ARG A 419 -1.03 -1.55 -21.26
N ARG A 420 -0.28 -1.62 -22.35
CA ARG A 420 0.38 -0.45 -22.94
C ARG A 420 0.38 -0.58 -24.45
N ARG A 421 0.41 0.56 -25.13
CA ARG A 421 0.70 0.61 -26.57
C ARG A 421 2.16 0.23 -26.85
N PRO A 422 2.43 -0.63 -27.84
CA PRO A 422 3.79 -1.00 -28.17
C PRO A 422 4.51 0.14 -28.92
N GLN A 423 5.84 0.15 -28.84
CA GLN A 423 6.70 1.18 -29.44
C GLN A 423 7.79 0.57 -30.34
N TYR A 424 8.21 -0.67 -30.05
CA TYR A 424 9.31 -1.34 -30.72
C TYR A 424 8.77 -2.57 -31.44
N CYS A 425 8.82 -2.60 -32.78
CA CYS A 425 8.41 -3.75 -33.58
C CYS A 425 9.62 -4.61 -33.94
N LEU A 426 9.49 -5.91 -33.73
CA LEU A 426 10.52 -6.92 -33.96
C LEU A 426 10.39 -7.50 -35.38
N PRO A 427 11.45 -8.11 -35.96
CA PRO A 427 11.40 -8.65 -37.33
C PRO A 427 10.36 -9.75 -37.54
N CYS A 428 9.93 -10.43 -36.47
CA CYS A 428 8.85 -11.41 -36.50
C CYS A 428 7.44 -10.79 -36.62
N GLY A 429 7.32 -9.46 -36.63
CA GLY A 429 6.04 -8.73 -36.71
C GLY A 429 5.43 -8.38 -35.35
N HIS A 430 5.93 -8.93 -34.23
CA HIS A 430 5.45 -8.57 -32.90
C HIS A 430 5.97 -7.21 -32.46
N CYS A 431 5.10 -6.40 -31.85
CA CYS A 431 5.49 -5.12 -31.27
C CYS A 431 5.36 -5.15 -29.74
N ILE A 432 6.34 -4.56 -29.04
CA ILE A 432 6.44 -4.53 -27.58
C ILE A 432 6.56 -3.09 -27.06
N CYS A 433 6.07 -2.85 -25.84
CA CYS A 433 6.20 -1.56 -25.17
C CYS A 433 7.56 -1.40 -24.47
N GLU A 434 7.95 -0.15 -24.22
CA GLU A 434 9.19 0.19 -23.52
C GLU A 434 9.36 -0.53 -22.18
N ASN A 435 8.30 -0.60 -21.36
CA ASN A 435 8.36 -1.29 -20.08
C ASN A 435 8.65 -2.80 -20.23
N CYS A 436 8.14 -3.45 -21.27
CA CYS A 436 8.46 -4.86 -21.54
C CYS A 436 9.93 -5.02 -21.95
N VAL A 437 10.52 -4.04 -22.65
CA VAL A 437 11.95 -4.04 -22.95
C VAL A 437 12.77 -4.01 -21.65
N VAL A 438 12.43 -3.12 -20.72
CA VAL A 438 13.10 -3.01 -19.41
C VAL A 438 12.96 -4.29 -18.59
N VAL A 439 11.77 -4.91 -18.58
CA VAL A 439 11.47 -6.08 -17.75
C VAL A 439 12.05 -7.38 -18.32
N PHE A 440 12.02 -7.56 -19.64
CA PHE A 440 12.35 -8.83 -20.30
C PHE A 440 13.65 -8.80 -21.12
N GLY A 441 14.14 -7.62 -21.48
CA GLY A 441 15.39 -7.45 -22.21
C GLY A 441 16.63 -7.77 -21.36
N VAL A 442 17.76 -7.96 -22.04
CA VAL A 442 19.06 -8.16 -21.39
C VAL A 442 19.69 -6.79 -21.17
N ASN A 443 19.98 -6.43 -19.93
CA ASN A 443 20.64 -5.17 -19.62
C ASN A 443 22.12 -5.22 -20.07
N CYS A 444 22.64 -4.12 -20.61
CA CYS A 444 24.04 -4.02 -21.00
C CYS A 444 24.89 -3.61 -19.80
N ASP A 445 25.98 -4.34 -19.54
CA ASP A 445 26.87 -4.07 -18.39
C ASP A 445 27.54 -2.69 -18.47
N GLU A 446 27.78 -2.16 -19.67
CA GLU A 446 28.44 -0.87 -19.89
C GLU A 446 27.48 0.33 -19.71
N ASP A 447 26.18 0.14 -19.98
CA ASP A 447 25.18 1.19 -19.87
C ASP A 447 23.88 0.63 -19.29
N PRO A 448 23.59 0.89 -17.99
CA PRO A 448 22.39 0.39 -17.31
C PRO A 448 21.07 0.85 -17.94
N CYS A 449 21.11 1.85 -18.82
CA CYS A 449 19.96 2.35 -19.54
C CYS A 449 19.76 1.67 -20.90
N THR A 450 20.65 0.77 -21.31
CA THR A 450 20.61 0.08 -22.59
C THR A 450 20.18 -1.37 -22.40
N PHE A 451 19.24 -1.80 -23.24
CA PHE A 451 18.65 -3.13 -23.18
C PHE A 451 18.69 -3.78 -24.56
N GLU A 452 19.13 -5.03 -24.61
CA GLU A 452 19.16 -5.84 -25.81
C GLU A 452 18.01 -6.83 -25.86
N ILE A 453 17.42 -6.96 -27.05
CA ILE A 453 16.42 -7.98 -27.35
C ILE A 453 17.01 -8.92 -28.39
N ARG A 454 17.26 -10.16 -27.98
CA ARG A 454 17.84 -11.21 -28.85
C ARG A 454 16.80 -12.18 -29.40
N ARG A 455 15.65 -12.28 -28.74
CA ARG A 455 14.53 -13.14 -29.13
C ARG A 455 13.22 -12.44 -28.83
N CYS A 456 12.20 -12.68 -29.64
CA CYS A 456 10.85 -12.19 -29.35
C CYS A 456 10.30 -12.79 -28.06
N PHE A 457 9.77 -11.95 -27.17
CA PHE A 457 9.19 -12.38 -25.88
C PHE A 457 7.89 -13.19 -26.03
N LEU A 458 7.28 -13.19 -27.23
CA LEU A 458 6.03 -13.90 -27.52
C LEU A 458 6.31 -15.20 -28.28
N CYS A 459 6.77 -15.12 -29.53
CA CYS A 459 6.97 -16.30 -30.39
C CYS A 459 8.35 -16.97 -30.25
N HIS A 460 9.28 -16.40 -29.46
CA HIS A 460 10.64 -16.92 -29.23
C HIS A 460 11.54 -17.03 -30.48
N GLN A 461 11.11 -16.46 -31.62
CA GLN A 461 11.95 -16.34 -32.81
C GLN A 461 13.21 -15.54 -32.48
N ALA A 462 14.36 -16.06 -32.92
CA ALA A 462 15.64 -15.39 -32.76
C ALA A 462 15.71 -14.18 -33.70
N ILE A 463 16.30 -13.09 -33.20
CA ILE A 463 16.50 -11.88 -33.97
C ILE A 463 17.92 -11.95 -34.53
N PRO A 464 18.11 -11.87 -35.87
CA PRO A 464 19.44 -12.01 -36.48
C PRO A 464 20.47 -11.02 -35.92
N GLU A 465 20.06 -9.78 -35.74
CA GLU A 465 20.83 -8.72 -35.10
C GLU A 465 20.08 -8.22 -33.86
N PRO A 466 20.68 -8.25 -32.66
CA PRO A 466 20.01 -7.81 -31.45
C PRO A 466 19.46 -6.39 -31.58
N ILE A 467 18.19 -6.20 -31.23
CA ILE A 467 17.62 -4.86 -31.15
C ILE A 467 18.10 -4.23 -29.86
N VAL A 468 18.83 -3.12 -29.99
CA VAL A 468 19.35 -2.34 -28.87
C VAL A 468 18.42 -1.16 -28.63
N VAL A 469 17.84 -1.11 -27.43
CA VAL A 469 16.93 -0.05 -27.01
C VAL A 469 17.56 0.68 -25.84
N ARG A 470 17.72 1.99 -25.98
CA ARG A 470 18.18 2.87 -24.91
C ARG A 470 16.98 3.55 -24.26
N ILE A 471 16.82 3.30 -22.98
CA ILE A 471 15.76 3.86 -22.12
C ILE A 471 16.30 5.10 -21.44
N ARG A 472 15.44 6.11 -21.29
CA ARG A 472 15.82 7.29 -20.53
C ARG A 472 15.73 7.01 -19.02
N PRO A 473 16.77 7.32 -18.22
CA PRO A 473 16.70 7.14 -16.78
C PRO A 473 15.52 7.94 -16.19
N PRO A 474 14.77 7.39 -15.22
CA PRO A 474 13.66 8.11 -14.58
C PRO A 474 14.05 9.41 -13.90
N THR A 475 15.32 9.55 -13.49
CA THR A 475 15.88 10.74 -12.86
C THR A 475 16.37 11.79 -13.86
N ALA A 476 16.40 11.47 -15.16
CA ALA A 476 16.90 12.39 -16.17
C ALA A 476 15.86 13.48 -16.50
N GLY A 477 16.12 14.72 -16.09
CA GLY A 477 15.35 15.90 -16.49
C GLY A 477 15.40 16.16 -18.01
N VAL A 478 14.45 16.95 -18.53
CA VAL A 478 14.39 17.27 -19.98
C VAL A 478 15.52 18.21 -20.35
N GLY A 479 16.52 17.68 -21.07
CA GLY A 479 17.56 18.50 -21.65
C GLY A 479 17.09 19.12 -22.96
N VAL A 480 17.10 20.45 -23.02
CA VAL A 480 16.82 21.21 -24.23
C VAL A 480 18.08 21.94 -24.63
N LEU A 481 18.56 21.71 -25.85
CA LEU A 481 19.70 22.43 -26.42
C LEU A 481 19.17 23.43 -27.45
N CYS A 482 19.41 24.72 -27.22
CA CYS A 482 19.07 25.77 -28.18
C CYS A 482 20.36 26.38 -28.73
N ILE A 483 20.51 26.39 -30.05
CA ILE A 483 21.67 26.96 -30.74
C ILE A 483 21.19 28.10 -31.64
N ASP A 484 21.57 29.32 -31.27
CA ASP A 484 21.24 30.52 -32.03
C ASP A 484 22.04 30.60 -33.34
N GLY A 485 21.39 31.14 -34.38
CA GLY A 485 22.02 31.38 -35.68
C GLY A 485 22.89 32.63 -35.68
N GLY A 486 24.14 32.53 -36.14
CA GLY A 486 25.10 33.65 -36.09
C GLY A 486 26.13 33.72 -37.22
N GLY A 487 26.01 32.92 -38.29
CA GLY A 487 27.00 32.86 -39.38
C GLY A 487 28.33 32.24 -38.92
N THR A 488 29.46 32.89 -39.23
CA THR A 488 30.81 32.46 -38.81
C THR A 488 30.99 32.40 -37.28
N ARG A 489 30.11 33.05 -36.50
CA ARG A 489 30.09 32.99 -35.03
C ARG A 489 29.55 31.66 -34.46
N GLY A 490 29.17 30.70 -35.31
CA GLY A 490 28.81 29.34 -34.90
C GLY A 490 29.92 28.56 -34.19
N ILE A 491 31.17 29.06 -34.20
CA ILE A 491 32.28 28.48 -33.43
C ILE A 491 32.09 28.60 -31.92
N VAL A 492 31.37 29.62 -31.45
CA VAL A 492 31.14 29.86 -30.01
C VAL A 492 30.29 28.75 -29.37
N PRO A 493 29.08 28.42 -29.88
CA PRO A 493 28.30 27.31 -29.32
C PRO A 493 29.00 25.97 -29.47
N LEU A 494 29.76 25.72 -30.55
CA LEU A 494 30.56 24.50 -30.70
C LEU A 494 31.64 24.37 -29.60
N THR A 495 32.33 25.48 -29.30
CA THR A 495 33.33 25.49 -28.23
C THR A 495 32.68 25.21 -26.87
N MET A 496 31.51 25.78 -26.62
CA MET A 496 30.75 25.52 -25.41
C MET A 496 30.31 24.05 -25.31
N MET A 497 29.78 23.48 -26.39
CA MET A 497 29.40 22.06 -26.44
C MET A 497 30.59 21.14 -26.21
N LYS A 498 31.78 21.46 -26.76
CA LYS A 498 33.01 20.72 -26.49
C LYS A 498 33.40 20.79 -25.01
N LEU A 499 33.35 21.97 -24.40
CA LEU A 499 33.63 22.12 -22.97
C LEU A 499 32.66 21.33 -22.09
N ILE A 500 31.37 21.30 -22.46
CA ILE A 500 30.37 20.48 -21.77
C ILE A 500 30.69 18.99 -21.96
N GLN A 501 31.03 18.56 -23.19
CA GLN A 501 31.43 17.18 -23.47
C GLN A 501 32.66 16.77 -22.64
N ASP A 502 33.67 17.64 -22.55
CA ASP A 502 34.89 17.38 -21.77
C ASP A 502 34.58 17.23 -20.27
N ARG A 503 33.57 17.96 -19.76
CA ARG A 503 33.08 17.84 -18.37
C ARG A 503 32.22 16.60 -18.13
N LEU A 504 31.47 16.15 -19.14
CA LEU A 504 30.69 14.92 -19.10
C LEU A 504 31.56 13.66 -19.21
N GLY A 505 32.80 13.80 -19.68
CA GLY A 505 33.74 12.70 -19.85
C GLY A 505 33.27 11.72 -20.92
N SER A 506 33.14 10.45 -20.55
CA SER A 506 32.77 9.37 -21.47
C SER A 506 31.29 9.36 -21.88
N VAL A 507 30.45 10.22 -21.30
CA VAL A 507 29.03 10.33 -21.64
C VAL A 507 28.85 11.34 -22.79
N PRO A 508 28.43 10.93 -24.00
CA PRO A 508 28.15 11.87 -25.08
C PRO A 508 27.09 12.91 -24.69
N LEU A 509 27.33 14.18 -25.00
CA LEU A 509 26.45 15.31 -24.73
C LEU A 509 25.04 15.08 -25.29
N GLN A 510 24.93 14.41 -26.43
CA GLN A 510 23.66 14.05 -27.06
C GLN A 510 22.79 13.19 -26.12
N ARG A 511 23.39 12.41 -25.20
CA ARG A 511 22.66 11.62 -24.20
C ARG A 511 21.96 12.48 -23.16
N CYS A 512 22.39 13.73 -22.98
CA CYS A 512 21.79 14.69 -22.08
C CYS A 512 20.73 15.57 -22.75
N VAL A 513 20.61 15.53 -24.08
CA VAL A 513 19.72 16.41 -24.86
C VAL A 513 18.54 15.60 -25.39
N THR A 514 17.33 15.97 -24.97
CA THR A 514 16.07 15.36 -25.45
C THR A 514 15.58 16.02 -26.72
N VAL A 515 15.69 17.34 -26.80
CA VAL A 515 15.25 18.14 -27.95
C VAL A 515 16.31 19.17 -28.26
N SER A 516 16.63 19.33 -29.53
CA SER A 516 17.56 20.35 -30.02
C SER A 516 16.84 21.31 -30.97
N PHE A 517 17.05 22.61 -30.79
CA PHE A 517 16.54 23.65 -31.66
C PHE A 517 17.70 24.44 -32.24
N GLY A 518 17.68 24.67 -33.56
CA GLY A 518 18.71 25.44 -34.26
C GLY A 518 18.11 26.35 -35.32
N VAL A 519 18.60 27.59 -35.41
CA VAL A 519 18.21 28.56 -36.44
C VAL A 519 19.38 28.80 -37.41
N SER A 520 19.11 28.80 -38.73
CA SER A 520 20.12 29.00 -39.79
C SER A 520 21.23 27.91 -39.80
N VAL A 521 22.51 28.26 -39.67
CA VAL A 521 23.67 27.32 -39.74
C VAL A 521 23.61 26.20 -38.68
N GLY A 522 22.83 26.38 -37.61
CA GLY A 522 22.55 25.35 -36.61
C GLY A 522 21.78 24.12 -37.14
N LYS A 523 21.15 24.20 -38.32
CA LYS A 523 20.49 23.03 -38.97
C LYS A 523 21.47 22.07 -39.63
N LEU A 524 22.62 22.55 -40.13
CA LEU A 524 23.59 21.72 -40.87
C LEU A 524 24.35 20.74 -39.95
N GLN A 525 24.36 20.98 -38.65
CA GLN A 525 25.06 20.14 -37.65
C GLN A 525 24.21 18.99 -37.11
N HIS A 526 22.94 18.88 -37.54
CA HIS A 526 22.02 17.83 -37.07
C HIS A 526 22.11 16.52 -37.88
N ALA A 527 22.82 16.51 -39.02
CA ALA A 527 22.82 15.42 -40.00
C ALA A 527 24.06 14.51 -39.96
N GLY A 528 24.97 14.68 -38.99
CA GLY A 528 26.27 13.99 -38.95
C GLY A 528 26.59 13.34 -37.60
N GLY A 529 25.64 12.60 -37.02
CA GLY A 529 25.83 11.82 -35.80
C GLY A 529 25.35 10.39 -35.98
#